data_AF-A0A225UHE0-F1
#
_entry.id   AF-A0A225UHE0-F1
#
_cell.length_a   1.000
_cell.length_b   1.000
_cell.length_c   1.000
_cell.angle_alpha   90.00
_cell.angle_beta   90.00
_cell.angle_gamma   90.00
#
_symmetry.space_group_name_H-M   'P 1'
#
loop_
_entity.id
_entity.type
_entity.pdbx_description
1 polymer ?
#
loop_
_entity_poly.entity_id
_entity_poly.type
_entity_poly.pdbx_seq_one_letter_code
_entity_poly.pdbx_strand_id
1 'polypeptide(L)'
;MYLMNGLKDNIYPHSICPYYPDDGNDTVCDGLTSEKRKTNPLNLKLKKMETLMDEAAIKRAMVKHRHAMSLTTSMPYITHYYPCIVNFGENYNMNGEFITSHVMAMEGGHVMTLAGYNDLYRTKQGYTGGFILKNSWFDGIHPALGPMHARGSHSIKYWLQEITDWEEASMCPNSYDPENWYQCGNTAEVIDANRHGDPGMTIPLPIKRSATIGGGVESCLSEETELYARVNLQPLHLQCTDPNFCIVNDDYTYFVRNTTQWGDRMLRMCLFEYNTATSNSTEVCLPPMLAQKIANSTELCLPPMLAQKIAYVLSPVPEEVRENDPDVCGFYFYPYEVLQQY
;
A
#
# COMPACT_ATOMS: atom_id res chain seq x y z
N MET A 1 20.05 -11.59 29.25
CA MET A 1 20.85 -11.77 28.01
C MET A 1 20.99 -13.26 27.70
N TYR A 2 19.87 -13.98 27.51
CA TYR A 2 19.84 -15.45 27.45
C TYR A 2 20.12 -16.02 26.04
N LEU A 3 20.04 -15.18 25.00
CA LEU A 3 20.16 -15.59 23.60
C LEU A 3 21.55 -15.34 22.97
N MET A 4 22.43 -14.56 23.62
CA MET A 4 23.65 -14.07 22.97
C MET A 4 24.70 -15.16 22.72
N ASN A 5 24.81 -16.14 23.62
CA ASN A 5 25.87 -17.16 23.51
C ASN A 5 25.50 -18.32 22.57
N GLY A 6 24.20 -18.61 22.39
CA GLY A 6 23.71 -19.69 21.52
C GLY A 6 23.47 -19.28 20.07
N LEU A 7 23.25 -17.98 19.80
CA LEU A 7 22.87 -17.50 18.47
C LEU A 7 23.90 -17.83 17.38
N LYS A 8 25.19 -17.67 17.70
CA LYS A 8 26.29 -17.84 16.75
C LYS A 8 26.35 -19.25 16.14
N ASP A 9 25.89 -20.26 16.88
CA ASP A 9 25.96 -21.68 16.50
C ASP A 9 24.63 -22.16 15.86
N ASN A 10 23.63 -21.27 15.77
CA ASN A 10 22.28 -21.59 15.33
C ASN A 10 21.77 -20.71 14.18
N ILE A 11 22.67 -20.01 13.47
CA ILE A 11 22.33 -19.26 12.25
C ILE A 11 22.88 -20.01 11.03
N TYR A 12 21.99 -20.34 10.09
CA TYR A 12 22.31 -21.09 8.88
C TYR A 12 21.80 -20.33 7.65
N PRO A 13 22.48 -20.46 6.49
CA PRO A 13 21.98 -19.89 5.24
C PRO A 13 20.72 -20.63 4.78
N HIS A 14 19.88 -19.95 4.00
CA HIS A 14 18.66 -20.52 3.44
C HIS A 14 18.91 -21.81 2.62
N SER A 15 20.08 -21.92 1.97
CA SER A 15 20.47 -23.13 1.23
C SER A 15 20.67 -24.39 2.10
N ILE A 16 20.92 -24.21 3.40
CA ILE A 16 21.04 -25.31 4.38
C ILE A 16 19.70 -25.50 5.11
N CYS A 17 19.09 -24.39 5.50
CA CYS A 17 17.85 -24.37 6.26
C CYS A 17 16.88 -23.35 5.64
N PRO A 18 16.07 -23.76 4.66
CA PRO A 18 15.13 -22.86 4.01
C PRO A 18 13.99 -22.47 4.96
N TYR A 19 13.49 -21.26 4.77
CA TYR A 19 12.30 -20.78 5.46
C TYR A 19 11.07 -21.44 4.84
N TYR A 20 10.24 -22.06 5.70
CA TYR A 20 8.95 -22.61 5.30
C TYR A 20 7.85 -21.71 5.87
N PRO A 21 6.97 -21.16 5.01
CA PRO A 21 5.94 -20.22 5.45
C PRO A 21 4.75 -20.89 6.16
N ASP A 22 4.62 -22.22 6.04
CA ASP A 22 3.53 -22.99 6.65
C ASP A 22 3.73 -23.18 8.16
N ASP A 23 2.63 -23.32 8.89
CA ASP A 23 2.65 -23.65 10.32
C ASP A 23 3.46 -24.93 10.56
N GLY A 24 4.47 -24.83 11.42
CA GLY A 24 5.42 -25.90 11.68
C GLY A 24 6.05 -25.79 13.05
N ASN A 25 7.17 -26.49 13.24
CA ASN A 25 7.96 -26.38 14.45
C ASN A 25 9.21 -25.54 14.16
N ASP A 26 9.27 -24.32 14.70
CA ASP A 26 10.39 -23.37 14.55
C ASP A 26 11.75 -23.91 15.03
N THR A 27 11.74 -25.07 15.72
CA THR A 27 12.96 -25.73 16.19
C THR A 27 13.48 -26.82 15.24
N VAL A 28 12.72 -27.17 14.20
CA VAL A 28 13.03 -28.26 13.28
C VAL A 28 13.45 -27.72 11.93
N CYS A 29 14.57 -28.22 11.44
CA CYS A 29 15.03 -27.96 10.09
C CYS A 29 15.50 -29.26 9.46
N ASP A 30 14.66 -29.85 8.61
CA ASP A 30 14.91 -31.19 8.04
C ASP A 30 16.22 -31.26 7.24
N GLY A 31 16.59 -30.14 6.62
CA GLY A 31 17.86 -30.02 5.88
C GLY A 31 19.10 -30.00 6.76
N LEU A 32 18.98 -29.79 8.08
CA LEU A 32 20.08 -29.52 9.00
C LEU A 32 20.64 -30.80 9.65
N THR A 33 21.48 -31.51 8.91
CA THR A 33 22.21 -32.70 9.43
C THR A 33 23.41 -32.31 10.30
N SER A 34 23.92 -33.24 11.12
CA SER A 34 25.14 -33.02 11.92
C SER A 34 26.37 -32.65 11.07
N GLU A 35 26.41 -33.09 9.82
CA GLU A 35 27.45 -32.73 8.86
C GLU A 35 27.30 -31.28 8.40
N LYS A 36 26.10 -30.86 7.99
CA LYS A 36 25.83 -29.48 7.59
C LYS A 36 26.03 -28.46 8.72
N ARG A 37 25.83 -28.89 9.98
CA ARG A 37 26.20 -28.07 11.16
C ARG A 37 27.70 -27.78 11.22
N LYS A 38 28.56 -28.74 10.82
CA LYS A 38 30.02 -28.58 10.80
C LYS A 38 30.49 -27.80 9.58
N THR A 39 29.80 -27.92 8.45
CA THR A 39 30.13 -27.23 7.20
C THR A 39 29.35 -25.92 7.01
N ASN A 40 28.81 -25.34 8.09
CA ASN A 40 28.13 -24.05 8.02
C ASN A 40 29.11 -22.98 7.51
N PRO A 41 28.85 -22.34 6.35
CA PRO A 41 29.76 -21.34 5.80
C PRO A 41 29.73 -20.02 6.60
N LEU A 42 28.71 -19.82 7.44
CA LEU A 42 28.56 -18.61 8.22
C LEU A 42 29.39 -18.67 9.51
N ASN A 43 30.13 -17.61 9.78
CA ASN A 43 30.87 -17.43 11.03
C ASN A 43 30.64 -16.02 11.57
N LEU A 44 30.00 -15.93 12.73
CA LEU A 44 29.54 -14.68 13.33
C LEU A 44 30.17 -14.51 14.72
N LYS A 45 30.75 -13.34 14.99
CA LYS A 45 31.26 -12.97 16.31
C LYS A 45 30.42 -11.84 16.91
N LEU A 46 29.53 -12.18 17.81
CA LEU A 46 28.77 -11.22 18.61
C LEU A 46 29.72 -10.51 19.58
N LYS A 47 29.92 -9.20 19.37
CA LYS A 47 30.78 -8.37 20.24
C LYS A 47 30.00 -7.75 21.41
N LYS A 48 28.77 -7.31 21.14
CA LYS A 48 27.93 -6.54 22.06
C LYS A 48 26.47 -6.64 21.62
N MET A 49 25.55 -6.62 22.57
CA MET A 49 24.11 -6.46 22.33
C MET A 49 23.61 -5.49 23.40
N GLU A 50 22.93 -4.44 22.96
CA GLU A 50 22.40 -3.37 23.82
C GLU A 50 20.92 -3.18 23.53
N THR A 51 20.20 -2.71 24.54
CA THR A 51 18.79 -2.34 24.42
C THR A 51 18.69 -0.83 24.57
N LEU A 52 18.04 -0.19 23.61
CA LEU A 52 17.80 1.24 23.57
C LEU A 52 16.29 1.46 23.55
N MET A 53 15.80 2.40 24.34
CA MET A 53 14.36 2.68 24.47
C MET A 53 14.03 4.11 24.02
N ASP A 54 14.95 5.06 24.17
CA ASP A 54 14.72 6.45 23.81
C ASP A 54 15.08 6.76 22.35
N GLU A 55 14.25 7.58 21.71
CA GLU A 55 14.40 7.98 20.31
C GLU A 55 15.80 8.58 20.03
N ALA A 56 16.29 9.44 20.91
CA ALA A 56 17.58 10.11 20.72
C ALA A 56 18.77 9.14 20.78
N ALA A 57 18.76 8.16 21.69
CA ALA A 57 19.79 7.14 21.76
C ALA A 57 19.71 6.18 20.57
N ILE A 58 18.50 5.81 20.14
CA ILE A 58 18.29 5.01 18.93
C ILE A 58 18.92 5.72 17.72
N LYS A 59 18.54 6.98 17.46
CA LYS A 59 19.09 7.78 16.36
C LYS A 59 20.62 7.91 16.44
N ARG A 60 21.15 8.25 17.61
CA ARG A 60 22.61 8.34 17.82
C ARG A 60 23.30 7.02 17.56
N ALA A 61 22.72 5.89 17.98
CA ALA A 61 23.27 4.57 17.73
C ALA A 61 23.26 4.23 16.23
N MET A 62 22.18 4.53 15.51
CA MET A 62 22.11 4.35 14.06
C MET A 62 23.22 5.11 13.34
N VAL A 63 23.40 6.39 13.65
CA VAL A 63 24.42 7.23 13.00
C VAL A 63 25.83 6.77 13.37
N LYS A 64 26.06 6.44 14.64
CA LYS A 64 27.37 6.02 15.15
C LYS A 64 27.79 4.66 14.59
N HIS A 65 26.87 3.72 14.51
CA HIS A 65 27.17 2.34 14.13
C HIS A 65 26.91 2.06 12.65
N ARG A 66 26.08 2.86 11.97
CA ARG A 66 25.70 2.70 10.57
C ARG A 66 25.17 1.30 10.25
N HIS A 67 24.43 0.73 11.19
CA HIS A 67 23.85 -0.60 11.07
C HIS A 67 22.34 -0.53 11.26
N ALA A 68 21.63 -1.41 10.56
CA ALA A 68 20.25 -1.72 10.89
C ALA A 68 20.18 -2.35 12.28
N MET A 69 19.08 -2.09 12.99
CA MET A 69 18.87 -2.56 14.36
C MET A 69 17.53 -3.30 14.45
N SER A 70 17.36 -4.15 15.45
CA SER A 70 16.05 -4.77 15.71
C SER A 70 15.21 -3.81 16.55
N LEU A 71 13.98 -3.57 16.14
CA LEU A 71 12.96 -2.86 16.91
C LEU A 71 11.89 -3.85 17.33
N THR A 72 11.62 -3.92 18.63
CA THR A 72 10.48 -4.64 19.18
C THR A 72 9.42 -3.62 19.56
N THR A 73 8.18 -3.82 19.11
CA THR A 73 7.06 -2.95 19.43
C THR A 73 5.81 -3.78 19.73
N SER A 74 4.85 -3.20 20.44
CA SER A 74 3.53 -3.80 20.54
C SER A 74 2.71 -3.51 19.28
N MET A 75 1.91 -4.48 18.85
CA MET A 75 0.99 -4.34 17.73
C MET A 75 -0.41 -4.06 18.27
N PRO A 76 -0.85 -2.80 18.27
CA PRO A 76 -2.24 -2.48 18.50
C PRO A 76 -3.10 -2.86 17.29
N TYR A 77 -4.39 -3.06 17.53
CA TYR A 77 -5.41 -3.12 16.48
C TYR A 77 -6.50 -2.09 16.76
N ILE A 78 -7.13 -1.61 15.70
CA ILE A 78 -8.29 -0.73 15.80
C ILE A 78 -9.48 -1.60 16.20
N THR A 79 -10.02 -1.35 17.41
CA THR A 79 -11.21 -2.06 17.87
C THR A 79 -12.45 -1.58 17.11
N HIS A 80 -12.58 -0.27 16.90
CA HIS A 80 -13.70 0.33 16.18
C HIS A 80 -13.24 1.65 15.55
N TYR A 81 -13.63 1.89 14.29
CA TYR A 81 -13.38 3.18 13.62
C TYR A 81 -14.62 4.10 13.73
N TYR A 82 -15.78 3.52 13.43
CA TYR A 82 -17.13 4.03 13.74
C TYR A 82 -17.97 2.83 14.18
N PRO A 83 -18.88 2.96 15.16
CA PRO A 83 -19.62 1.85 15.79
C PRO A 83 -20.46 0.96 14.85
N CYS A 84 -20.48 1.22 13.54
CA CYS A 84 -21.27 0.49 12.56
C CYS A 84 -20.51 0.09 11.27
N ILE A 85 -19.22 0.42 11.10
CA ILE A 85 -18.56 0.37 9.76
C ILE A 85 -17.37 -0.62 9.71
N VAL A 86 -16.62 -0.77 10.81
CA VAL A 86 -15.43 -1.64 10.86
C VAL A 86 -15.31 -2.25 12.26
N ASN A 87 -15.37 -3.58 12.35
CA ASN A 87 -15.27 -4.30 13.63
C ASN A 87 -13.83 -4.62 14.05
N PHE A 88 -12.86 -4.58 13.12
CA PHE A 88 -11.43 -4.75 13.40
C PHE A 88 -10.62 -4.11 12.26
N GLY A 89 -9.64 -3.28 12.58
CA GLY A 89 -8.75 -2.65 11.59
C GLY A 89 -7.29 -2.76 12.00
N GLU A 90 -6.41 -2.76 11.01
CA GLU A 90 -4.96 -2.83 11.23
C GLU A 90 -4.41 -1.47 11.72
N ASN A 91 -3.28 -1.50 12.44
CA ASN A 91 -2.57 -0.29 12.87
C ASN A 91 -1.61 0.25 11.81
N TYR A 92 -1.88 0.01 10.54
CA TYR A 92 -1.17 0.60 9.41
C TYR A 92 -2.14 0.83 8.25
N ASN A 93 -1.80 1.72 7.33
CA ASN A 93 -2.51 1.91 6.06
C ASN A 93 -1.83 1.17 4.89
N MET A 94 -2.50 1.10 3.74
CA MET A 94 -1.94 0.47 2.53
C MET A 94 -0.73 1.22 1.95
N ASN A 95 -0.51 2.47 2.37
CA ASN A 95 0.68 3.25 2.03
C ASN A 95 1.88 2.92 2.95
N GLY A 96 1.78 1.88 3.78
CA GLY A 96 2.88 1.44 4.66
C GLY A 96 3.15 2.35 5.87
N GLU A 97 2.23 3.25 6.23
CA GLU A 97 2.37 4.07 7.44
C GLU A 97 1.68 3.38 8.62
N PHE A 98 2.39 3.25 9.73
CA PHE A 98 1.77 2.89 11.01
C PHE A 98 0.88 4.03 11.50
N ILE A 99 -0.28 3.66 12.01
CA ILE A 99 -1.26 4.58 12.54
C ILE A 99 -1.53 4.34 14.01
N THR A 100 -1.86 5.41 14.72
CA THR A 100 -2.30 5.35 16.12
C THR A 100 -3.65 6.03 16.33
N SER A 101 -4.41 5.54 17.31
CA SER A 101 -5.65 6.12 17.82
C SER A 101 -5.85 5.75 19.29
N HIS A 102 -6.66 6.53 20.00
CA HIS A 102 -6.99 6.31 21.41
C HIS A 102 -7.93 5.09 21.64
N VAL A 103 -8.57 4.58 20.58
CA VAL A 103 -9.50 3.43 20.61
C VAL A 103 -8.86 2.11 20.16
N MET A 104 -7.53 2.06 20.08
CA MET A 104 -6.83 0.82 19.75
C MET A 104 -6.59 -0.01 21.02
N ALA A 105 -6.57 -1.33 20.85
CA ALA A 105 -6.24 -2.28 21.92
C ALA A 105 -4.97 -3.06 21.55
N MET A 106 -4.18 -3.43 22.55
CA MET A 106 -2.98 -4.25 22.34
C MET A 106 -3.37 -5.69 21.95
N GLU A 107 -2.77 -6.20 20.88
CA GLU A 107 -2.92 -7.61 20.45
C GLU A 107 -1.74 -8.47 20.92
N GLY A 108 -0.52 -7.93 20.80
CA GLY A 108 0.71 -8.67 21.02
C GLY A 108 1.96 -7.85 20.74
N GLY A 109 3.09 -8.54 20.55
CA GLY A 109 4.37 -7.93 20.17
C GLY A 109 4.78 -8.33 18.75
N HIS A 110 5.50 -7.44 18.08
CA HIS A 110 6.11 -7.69 16.77
C HIS A 110 7.54 -7.18 16.73
N VAL A 111 8.37 -7.80 15.90
CA VAL A 111 9.77 -7.43 15.73
C VAL A 111 10.01 -7.09 14.27
N MET A 112 10.58 -5.91 14.05
CA MET A 112 10.94 -5.42 12.72
C MET A 112 12.40 -4.98 12.69
N THR A 113 12.92 -4.75 11.48
CA THR A 113 14.26 -4.22 11.30
C THR A 113 14.20 -2.71 11.12
N LEU A 114 14.72 -1.96 12.10
CA LEU A 114 14.95 -0.53 12.00
C LEU A 114 16.09 -0.24 11.02
N ALA A 115 15.75 0.36 9.89
CA ALA A 115 16.66 0.61 8.78
C ALA A 115 17.07 2.08 8.65
N GLY A 116 16.19 3.00 9.02
CA GLY A 116 16.44 4.44 8.92
C GLY A 116 15.53 5.26 9.83
N TYR A 117 15.64 6.58 9.71
CA TYR A 117 14.69 7.53 10.27
C TYR A 117 14.59 8.74 9.33
N ASN A 118 13.45 9.41 9.33
CA ASN A 118 13.28 10.70 8.66
C ASN A 118 12.51 11.62 9.61
N ASP A 119 13.03 12.80 9.89
CA ASP A 119 12.44 13.80 10.80
C ASP A 119 11.54 14.82 10.07
N LEU A 120 11.46 14.76 8.74
CA LEU A 120 10.75 15.71 7.89
C LEU A 120 9.53 15.10 7.19
N TYR A 121 9.48 13.76 7.06
CA TYR A 121 8.34 13.09 6.46
C TYR A 121 7.07 13.35 7.27
N ARG A 122 5.99 13.73 6.59
CA ARG A 122 4.69 13.98 7.21
C ARG A 122 3.69 12.91 6.76
N THR A 123 3.20 12.14 7.73
CA THR A 123 2.24 11.06 7.49
C THR A 123 0.86 11.57 7.09
N LYS A 124 0.00 10.68 6.58
CA LYS A 124 -1.42 10.97 6.33
C LYS A 124 -2.20 11.33 7.61
N GLN A 125 -1.73 10.91 8.79
CA GLN A 125 -2.28 11.36 10.09
C GLN A 125 -1.82 12.77 10.49
N GLY A 126 -0.90 13.37 9.74
CA GLY A 126 -0.36 14.70 10.01
C GLY A 126 0.80 14.71 10.99
N TYR A 127 1.25 13.55 11.48
CA TYR A 127 2.47 13.42 12.29
C TYR A 127 3.71 13.65 11.45
N THR A 128 4.73 14.27 12.07
CA THR A 128 5.98 14.62 11.39
C THR A 128 7.14 13.91 12.07
N GLY A 129 7.87 13.14 11.27
CA GLY A 129 9.02 12.40 11.72
C GLY A 129 8.69 10.98 12.17
N GLY A 130 9.65 10.08 11.98
CA GLY A 130 9.48 8.68 12.33
C GLY A 130 10.67 7.81 11.94
N PHE A 131 10.58 6.56 12.36
CA PHE A 131 11.50 5.51 11.99
C PHE A 131 11.07 4.82 10.70
N ILE A 132 12.05 4.32 9.95
CA ILE A 132 11.82 3.52 8.73
C ILE A 132 12.13 2.07 9.07
N LEU A 133 11.14 1.21 8.94
CA LEU A 133 11.20 -0.19 9.37
C LEU A 133 11.07 -1.12 8.16
N LYS A 134 12.03 -2.02 7.95
CA LYS A 134 11.85 -3.17 7.04
C LYS A 134 11.03 -4.23 7.77
N ASN A 135 9.89 -4.57 7.20
CA ASN A 135 8.98 -5.58 7.72
C ASN A 135 9.11 -6.88 6.91
N SER A 136 8.50 -7.95 7.42
CA SER A 136 8.49 -9.28 6.81
C SER A 136 7.08 -9.69 6.35
N TRP A 137 6.22 -8.70 6.09
CA TRP A 137 4.86 -8.93 5.58
C TRP A 137 4.84 -8.91 4.06
N PHE A 138 3.94 -9.72 3.49
CA PHE A 138 3.60 -9.66 2.07
C PHE A 138 2.85 -8.37 1.75
N ASP A 139 3.15 -7.77 0.59
CA ASP A 139 2.43 -6.62 0.05
C ASP A 139 1.35 -7.08 -0.94
N GLY A 140 0.16 -6.48 -0.86
CA GLY A 140 -1.02 -6.84 -1.64
C GLY A 140 -2.18 -7.28 -0.76
N ILE A 141 -3.12 -8.00 -1.36
CA ILE A 141 -4.25 -8.64 -0.70
C ILE A 141 -3.97 -10.15 -0.61
N HIS A 142 -3.85 -10.70 0.60
CA HIS A 142 -3.41 -12.09 0.77
C HIS A 142 -4.57 -13.09 0.70
N PRO A 143 -4.60 -14.01 -0.30
CA PRO A 143 -5.12 -15.35 -0.03
C PRO A 143 -4.24 -16.46 -0.64
N ALA A 144 -3.48 -17.14 0.22
CA ALA A 144 -3.07 -18.53 0.02
C ALA A 144 -3.20 -19.33 1.33
N LEU A 145 -2.74 -18.79 2.47
CA LEU A 145 -2.99 -19.30 3.82
C LEU A 145 -3.04 -18.13 4.82
N GLY A 146 -4.06 -18.05 5.67
CA GLY A 146 -4.19 -16.99 6.70
C GLY A 146 -5.30 -15.95 6.43
N PRO A 147 -5.58 -15.06 7.40
CA PRO A 147 -6.59 -14.03 7.27
C PRO A 147 -6.22 -13.01 6.18
N MET A 148 -7.25 -12.46 5.52
CA MET A 148 -7.07 -11.48 4.45
C MET A 148 -6.50 -10.19 5.07
N HIS A 149 -5.36 -9.76 4.55
CA HIS A 149 -4.68 -8.52 4.91
C HIS A 149 -4.47 -7.69 3.65
N ALA A 150 -4.60 -6.37 3.76
CA ALA A 150 -4.38 -5.43 2.67
C ALA A 150 -3.21 -4.53 3.04
N ARG A 151 -2.07 -4.79 2.41
CA ARG A 151 -0.78 -4.19 2.76
C ARG A 151 -0.15 -3.56 1.54
N GLY A 152 0.61 -2.51 1.76
CA GLY A 152 1.54 -1.97 0.80
C GLY A 152 2.71 -1.36 1.54
N SER A 153 3.81 -1.24 0.82
CA SER A 153 5.07 -0.80 1.39
C SER A 153 5.85 -0.01 0.36
N HIS A 154 6.93 0.61 0.82
CA HIS A 154 7.75 1.44 -0.02
C HIS A 154 9.23 1.07 0.07
N SER A 155 10.03 1.66 -0.81
CA SER A 155 11.48 1.65 -0.70
C SER A 155 11.94 2.55 0.45
N ILE A 156 13.15 2.29 0.96
CA ILE A 156 13.76 3.20 1.94
C ILE A 156 13.97 4.60 1.37
N LYS A 157 14.23 4.73 0.06
CA LYS A 157 14.49 6.01 -0.60
C LYS A 157 13.23 6.88 -0.66
N TYR A 158 12.07 6.26 -0.85
CA TYR A 158 10.78 6.96 -0.77
C TYR A 158 10.60 7.61 0.60
N TRP A 159 10.82 6.83 1.68
CA TRP A 159 10.70 7.34 3.05
C TRP A 159 11.76 8.39 3.40
N LEU A 160 12.92 8.35 2.77
CA LEU A 160 13.95 9.40 2.87
C LEU A 160 13.66 10.63 1.98
N GLN A 161 12.59 10.59 1.19
CA GLN A 161 12.21 11.65 0.24
C GLN A 161 13.29 11.93 -0.80
N GLU A 162 14.02 10.89 -1.23
CA GLU A 162 15.12 10.97 -2.20
C GLU A 162 14.66 10.73 -3.64
N ILE A 163 13.46 10.17 -3.82
CA ILE A 163 12.88 9.81 -5.11
C ILE A 163 11.45 10.34 -5.20
N THR A 164 10.98 10.48 -6.44
CA THR A 164 9.60 10.88 -6.75
C THR A 164 8.63 9.71 -6.63
N ASP A 165 7.33 10.01 -6.54
CA ASP A 165 6.28 8.98 -6.53
C ASP A 165 6.31 8.10 -7.78
N TRP A 166 6.66 8.67 -8.94
CA TRP A 166 6.76 7.91 -10.19
C TRP A 166 7.96 6.94 -10.19
N GLU A 167 9.12 7.40 -9.69
CA GLU A 167 10.29 6.52 -9.53
C GLU A 167 9.99 5.41 -8.52
N GLU A 168 9.30 5.72 -7.43
CA GLU A 168 8.87 4.73 -6.45
C GLU A 168 7.92 3.70 -7.06
N ALA A 169 6.89 4.15 -7.80
CA ALA A 169 5.94 3.24 -8.44
C ALA A 169 6.60 2.28 -9.46
N SER A 170 7.80 2.61 -9.96
CA SER A 170 8.57 1.72 -10.84
C SER A 170 9.19 0.51 -10.13
N MET A 171 9.32 0.58 -8.80
CA MET A 171 9.88 -0.47 -7.94
C MET A 171 8.83 -1.06 -7.00
N CYS A 172 8.03 -0.19 -6.38
CA CYS A 172 6.99 -0.51 -5.40
C CYS A 172 5.63 0.08 -5.87
N PRO A 173 5.05 -0.45 -6.96
CA PRO A 173 3.81 0.05 -7.56
C PRO A 173 2.60 0.00 -6.62
N ASN A 174 2.58 -0.92 -5.63
CA ASN A 174 1.45 -1.10 -4.72
C ASN A 174 0.11 -1.17 -5.48
N SER A 175 0.02 -2.01 -6.52
CA SER A 175 -1.14 -2.04 -7.45
C SER A 175 -2.48 -2.28 -6.75
N TYR A 176 -2.50 -2.98 -5.62
CA TYR A 176 -3.72 -3.24 -4.85
C TYR A 176 -4.16 -2.08 -3.96
N ASP A 177 -3.35 -1.03 -3.79
CA ASP A 177 -3.75 0.16 -3.03
C ASP A 177 -4.74 1.00 -3.85
N PRO A 178 -5.99 1.20 -3.36
CA PRO A 178 -7.00 2.01 -4.05
C PRO A 178 -6.62 3.46 -4.27
N GLU A 179 -5.66 3.98 -3.51
CA GLU A 179 -5.13 5.33 -3.70
C GLU A 179 -4.21 5.44 -4.93
N ASN A 180 -3.71 4.30 -5.46
CA ASN A 180 -2.83 4.23 -6.62
C ASN A 180 -3.58 3.90 -7.94
N TRP A 181 -4.90 3.71 -7.90
CA TRP A 181 -5.69 3.43 -9.10
C TRP A 181 -5.90 4.69 -9.95
N TYR A 182 -5.84 4.54 -11.27
CA TYR A 182 -5.97 5.63 -12.21
C TYR A 182 -7.41 6.18 -12.21
N GLN A 183 -7.56 7.49 -12.07
CA GLN A 183 -8.85 8.16 -12.08
C GLN A 183 -9.14 8.77 -13.45
N CYS A 184 -10.28 8.43 -14.05
CA CYS A 184 -10.69 8.88 -15.38
C CYS A 184 -12.11 9.47 -15.38
N GLY A 185 -12.50 10.17 -16.45
CA GLY A 185 -13.84 10.79 -16.56
C GLY A 185 -14.03 12.11 -15.81
N ASN A 186 -13.12 12.49 -14.90
CA ASN A 186 -13.08 13.86 -14.38
C ASN A 186 -12.35 14.78 -15.35
N THR A 187 -13.03 15.28 -16.37
CA THR A 187 -12.57 16.49 -17.09
C THR A 187 -12.93 17.74 -16.28
N ALA A 188 -12.36 17.86 -15.09
CA ALA A 188 -12.22 19.14 -14.41
C ALA A 188 -10.74 19.53 -14.50
N GLU A 189 -10.42 20.31 -15.52
CA GLU A 189 -9.17 21.05 -15.68
C GLU A 189 -7.86 20.25 -15.55
N VAL A 190 -7.45 19.60 -16.64
CA VAL A 190 -6.01 19.58 -16.94
C VAL A 190 -5.63 21.02 -17.26
N ILE A 191 -5.19 21.77 -16.26
CA ILE A 191 -4.57 23.08 -16.49
C ILE A 191 -3.26 22.79 -17.21
N ASP A 192 -3.27 22.89 -18.54
CA ASP A 192 -2.04 22.96 -19.29
C ASP A 192 -1.32 24.25 -18.85
N ALA A 193 -0.22 24.08 -18.13
CA ALA A 193 0.61 25.18 -17.69
C ALA A 193 1.10 25.91 -18.95
N ASN A 194 0.61 27.12 -19.18
CA ASN A 194 1.26 28.05 -20.08
C ASN A 194 2.73 28.15 -19.65
N ARG A 195 3.64 27.52 -20.39
CA ARG A 195 5.06 27.84 -20.29
C ARG A 195 5.20 29.29 -20.73
N HIS A 196 5.34 30.17 -19.75
CA HIS A 196 5.79 31.53 -19.98
C HIS A 196 7.24 31.46 -20.49
N GLY A 197 7.41 31.79 -21.77
CA GLY A 197 8.70 32.17 -22.34
C GLY A 197 9.25 31.21 -23.38
N ASP A 198 8.79 31.34 -24.63
CA ASP A 198 9.70 31.36 -25.78
C ASP A 198 9.00 32.01 -27.00
N PRO A 199 9.57 33.07 -27.61
CA PRO A 199 8.97 33.72 -28.76
C PRO A 199 9.41 33.04 -30.06
N GLY A 200 8.52 32.25 -30.69
CA GLY A 200 8.70 31.95 -32.11
C GLY A 200 8.30 30.57 -32.65
N MET A 201 7.17 29.99 -32.23
CA MET A 201 6.60 28.87 -33.02
C MET A 201 5.06 28.86 -32.96
N THR A 202 4.44 29.62 -33.86
CA THR A 202 3.01 29.52 -34.16
C THR A 202 2.78 28.36 -35.14
N ILE A 203 2.63 27.14 -34.61
CA ILE A 203 1.91 26.09 -35.32
C ILE A 203 0.52 26.02 -34.68
N PRO A 204 -0.53 26.58 -35.31
CA PRO A 204 -1.88 26.39 -34.81
C PRO A 204 -2.30 24.98 -35.19
N LEU A 205 -2.04 24.00 -34.31
CA LEU A 205 -2.80 22.75 -34.37
C LEU A 205 -4.23 23.09 -33.94
N PRO A 206 -5.25 22.77 -34.75
CA PRO A 206 -6.63 23.00 -34.36
C PRO A 206 -6.98 22.05 -33.20
N ILE A 207 -6.95 22.61 -31.99
CA ILE A 207 -7.43 21.99 -30.76
C ILE A 207 -8.95 21.75 -30.94
N LYS A 208 -9.34 20.50 -31.22
CA LYS A 208 -10.74 20.09 -31.08
C LYS A 208 -11.03 19.97 -29.60
N ARG A 209 -11.60 21.03 -29.02
CA ARG A 209 -12.29 20.95 -27.73
C ARG A 209 -13.40 19.92 -27.88
N SER A 210 -13.35 18.83 -27.11
CA SER A 210 -14.53 17.98 -26.97
C SER A 210 -15.64 18.80 -26.30
N ALA A 211 -16.81 18.86 -26.92
CA ALA A 211 -17.96 19.63 -26.45
C ALA A 211 -18.71 18.94 -25.29
N THR A 212 -18.20 17.84 -24.76
CA THR A 212 -18.77 17.15 -23.60
C THR A 212 -18.20 17.73 -22.31
N ILE A 213 -18.89 18.73 -21.77
CA ILE A 213 -18.76 19.12 -20.36
C ILE A 213 -19.38 17.96 -19.57
N GLY A 214 -18.52 17.05 -19.10
CA GLY A 214 -18.88 15.79 -18.43
C GLY A 214 -18.27 14.60 -19.18
N GLY A 215 -17.03 14.25 -18.86
CA GLY A 215 -16.42 13.01 -19.35
C GLY A 215 -17.16 11.80 -18.77
N GLY A 216 -17.90 11.09 -19.62
CA GLY A 216 -18.45 9.78 -19.26
C GLY A 216 -17.37 8.70 -19.24
N VAL A 217 -17.79 7.44 -19.14
CA VAL A 217 -16.90 6.26 -19.19
C VAL A 217 -16.02 6.23 -20.44
N GLU A 218 -16.44 6.87 -21.54
CA GLU A 218 -15.68 6.98 -22.79
C GLU A 218 -14.27 7.57 -22.60
N SER A 219 -14.09 8.45 -21.60
CA SER A 219 -12.75 8.93 -21.24
C SER A 219 -11.86 7.77 -20.79
N CYS A 220 -12.38 6.88 -19.96
CA CYS A 220 -11.67 5.71 -19.44
C CYS A 220 -11.38 4.67 -20.54
N LEU A 221 -12.22 4.60 -21.57
CA LEU A 221 -12.08 3.67 -22.70
C LEU A 221 -11.13 4.18 -23.80
N SER A 222 -10.60 5.40 -23.66
CA SER A 222 -9.71 5.99 -24.67
C SER A 222 -8.30 5.38 -24.63
N GLU A 223 -7.72 5.14 -25.81
CA GLU A 223 -6.33 4.68 -25.94
C GLU A 223 -5.33 5.63 -25.26
N GLU A 224 -5.64 6.93 -25.27
CA GLU A 224 -4.86 7.95 -24.57
C GLU A 224 -4.85 7.72 -23.06
N THR A 225 -6.02 7.46 -22.45
CA THR A 225 -6.13 7.18 -21.02
C THR A 225 -5.44 5.87 -20.64
N GLU A 226 -5.58 4.82 -21.46
CA GLU A 226 -4.88 3.56 -21.27
C GLU A 226 -3.36 3.76 -21.29
N LEU A 227 -2.85 4.55 -22.24
CA LEU A 227 -1.42 4.88 -22.32
C LEU A 227 -0.96 5.68 -21.10
N TYR A 228 -1.73 6.68 -20.66
CA TYR A 228 -1.40 7.46 -19.47
C TYR A 228 -1.38 6.62 -18.20
N ALA A 229 -2.38 5.77 -17.98
CA ALA A 229 -2.41 4.87 -16.83
C ALA A 229 -1.19 3.93 -16.83
N ARG A 230 -0.88 3.34 -18.00
CA ARG A 230 0.27 2.45 -18.16
C ARG A 230 1.61 3.13 -17.88
N VAL A 231 1.81 4.37 -18.36
CA VAL A 231 3.03 5.17 -18.15
C VAL A 231 3.15 5.65 -16.70
N ASN A 232 2.03 5.96 -16.04
CA ASN A 232 2.01 6.30 -14.62
C ASN A 232 2.07 5.07 -13.70
N LEU A 233 2.07 3.86 -14.28
CA LEU A 233 2.18 2.59 -13.56
C LEU A 233 0.97 2.34 -12.64
N GLN A 234 -0.19 2.90 -13.00
CA GLN A 234 -1.43 2.83 -12.23
C GLN A 234 -2.43 1.87 -12.91
N PRO A 235 -3.07 0.96 -12.16
CA PRO A 235 -4.16 0.16 -12.70
C PRO A 235 -5.35 1.05 -13.11
N LEU A 236 -5.89 0.78 -14.30
CA LEU A 236 -7.06 1.44 -14.86
C LEU A 236 -8.30 0.56 -14.76
N HIS A 237 -8.15 -0.73 -15.04
CA HIS A 237 -9.23 -1.70 -15.10
C HIS A 237 -9.32 -2.47 -13.79
N LEU A 238 -10.50 -2.43 -13.17
CA LEU A 238 -10.78 -3.12 -11.91
C LEU A 238 -11.88 -4.17 -12.10
N GLN A 239 -11.84 -5.21 -11.27
CA GLN A 239 -12.84 -6.25 -11.14
C GLN A 239 -13.41 -6.25 -9.73
N CYS A 240 -14.69 -6.63 -9.61
CA CYS A 240 -15.34 -6.79 -8.32
C CYS A 240 -14.95 -8.12 -7.67
N THR A 241 -14.62 -8.08 -6.38
CA THR A 241 -14.34 -9.27 -5.57
C THR A 241 -15.40 -9.54 -4.50
N ASP A 242 -16.23 -8.54 -4.15
CA ASP A 242 -17.30 -8.68 -3.15
C ASP A 242 -18.71 -8.43 -3.76
N PRO A 243 -19.56 -9.47 -3.87
CA PRO A 243 -20.89 -9.37 -4.46
C PRO A 243 -21.88 -8.52 -3.63
N ASN A 244 -21.52 -8.14 -2.40
CA ASN A 244 -22.34 -7.26 -1.58
C ASN A 244 -22.28 -5.79 -2.03
N PHE A 245 -21.24 -5.41 -2.79
CA PHE A 245 -20.99 -4.03 -3.20
C PHE A 245 -21.05 -3.83 -4.72
N CYS A 246 -20.73 -4.85 -5.51
CA CYS A 246 -20.66 -4.78 -6.97
C CYS A 246 -20.94 -6.14 -7.63
N ILE A 247 -21.02 -6.17 -8.95
CA ILE A 247 -21.28 -7.39 -9.73
C ILE A 247 -19.96 -8.14 -9.95
N VAL A 248 -19.86 -9.35 -9.39
CA VAL A 248 -18.73 -10.26 -9.62
C VAL A 248 -18.98 -11.04 -10.90
N ASN A 249 -18.48 -10.54 -12.03
CA ASN A 249 -18.55 -11.17 -13.35
C ASN A 249 -17.43 -10.63 -14.25
N ASP A 250 -16.81 -11.48 -15.06
CA ASP A 250 -15.76 -11.15 -16.03
C ASP A 250 -16.25 -10.22 -17.15
N ASP A 251 -17.56 -10.17 -17.41
CA ASP A 251 -18.18 -9.25 -18.37
C ASP A 251 -18.23 -7.78 -17.87
N TYR A 252 -17.88 -7.54 -16.59
CA TYR A 252 -17.94 -6.23 -15.98
C TYR A 252 -16.55 -5.71 -15.64
N THR A 253 -16.29 -4.45 -16.01
CA THR A 253 -15.07 -3.73 -15.67
C THR A 253 -15.44 -2.44 -14.95
N TYR A 254 -14.71 -2.16 -13.88
CA TYR A 254 -14.89 -0.98 -13.06
C TYR A 254 -13.75 0.01 -13.30
N PHE A 255 -14.09 1.28 -13.42
CA PHE A 255 -13.12 2.37 -13.57
C PHE A 255 -13.30 3.39 -12.46
N VAL A 256 -12.21 3.85 -11.84
CA VAL A 256 -12.31 4.89 -10.81
C VAL A 256 -12.63 6.21 -11.47
N ARG A 257 -13.76 6.81 -11.09
CA ARG A 257 -14.13 8.16 -11.53
C ARG A 257 -13.48 9.21 -10.65
N ASN A 258 -13.67 9.08 -9.34
CA ASN A 258 -13.20 10.04 -8.36
C ASN A 258 -13.02 9.36 -7.00
N THR A 259 -11.97 9.76 -6.29
CA THR A 259 -11.78 9.45 -4.88
C THR A 259 -11.76 10.74 -4.06
N THR A 260 -12.66 10.84 -3.08
CA THR A 260 -12.68 11.96 -2.13
C THR A 260 -12.37 11.49 -0.72
N GLN A 261 -11.60 12.27 0.04
CA GLN A 261 -11.40 12.02 1.46
C GLN A 261 -12.68 12.35 2.24
N TRP A 262 -13.05 11.49 3.18
CA TRP A 262 -14.26 11.62 3.97
C TRP A 262 -14.00 11.36 5.46
N GLY A 263 -14.20 12.40 6.28
CA GLY A 263 -14.04 12.32 7.73
C GLY A 263 -12.64 11.84 8.14
N ASP A 264 -12.59 10.95 9.13
CA ASP A 264 -11.34 10.36 9.61
C ASP A 264 -10.79 9.35 8.59
N ARG A 265 -10.01 9.81 7.60
CA ARG A 265 -9.16 8.97 6.73
C ARG A 265 -9.89 7.88 5.92
N MET A 266 -11.21 7.97 5.80
CA MET A 266 -11.97 7.13 4.89
C MET A 266 -11.96 7.76 3.51
N LEU A 267 -12.11 6.90 2.50
CA LEU A 267 -12.24 7.28 1.11
C LEU A 267 -13.67 7.02 0.68
N ARG A 268 -14.26 8.01 0.00
CA ARG A 268 -15.48 7.84 -0.77
C ARG A 268 -15.08 7.75 -2.23
N MET A 269 -15.11 6.53 -2.76
CA MET A 269 -14.73 6.21 -4.13
C MET A 269 -15.98 5.99 -4.98
N CYS A 270 -16.05 6.70 -6.11
CA CYS A 270 -17.09 6.53 -7.11
C CYS A 270 -16.49 5.94 -8.38
N LEU A 271 -17.21 4.97 -8.97
CA LEU A 271 -16.77 4.16 -10.08
C LEU A 271 -17.77 4.21 -11.24
N PHE A 272 -17.25 4.02 -12.44
CA PHE A 272 -18.05 3.62 -13.59
C PHE A 272 -18.14 2.09 -13.62
N GLU A 273 -19.34 1.55 -13.72
CA GLU A 273 -19.59 0.14 -14.01
C GLU A 273 -19.81 -0.03 -15.52
N TYR A 274 -18.92 -0.78 -16.18
CA TYR A 274 -18.92 -0.95 -17.63
C TYR A 274 -19.12 -2.42 -18.00
N ASN A 275 -20.16 -2.72 -18.80
CA ASN A 275 -20.41 -4.06 -19.31
C ASN A 275 -19.73 -4.21 -20.68
N THR A 276 -18.69 -5.04 -20.74
CA THR A 276 -17.88 -5.26 -21.95
C THR A 276 -18.65 -6.03 -23.02
N ALA A 277 -19.50 -6.99 -22.63
CA ALA A 277 -20.28 -7.82 -23.55
C ALA A 277 -21.32 -7.02 -24.37
N THR A 278 -21.91 -6.00 -23.78
CA THR A 278 -22.89 -5.12 -24.45
C THR A 278 -22.30 -3.80 -24.93
N SER A 279 -21.03 -3.52 -24.60
CA SER A 279 -20.37 -2.22 -24.82
C SER A 279 -21.23 -1.07 -24.31
N ASN A 280 -21.88 -1.27 -23.18
CA ASN A 280 -22.84 -0.34 -22.61
C ASN A 280 -22.48 -0.09 -21.13
N SER A 281 -22.47 1.18 -20.71
CA SER A 281 -22.48 1.50 -19.28
C SER A 281 -23.92 1.45 -18.80
N THR A 282 -24.21 0.65 -17.77
CA THR A 282 -25.60 0.44 -17.33
C THR A 282 -25.77 0.64 -15.84
N GLU A 283 -26.98 1.14 -15.49
CA GLU A 283 -27.41 1.54 -14.16
C GLU A 283 -27.55 0.38 -13.21
N VAL A 284 -26.78 0.39 -12.12
CA VAL A 284 -27.17 -0.31 -10.89
C VAL A 284 -27.06 0.62 -9.68
N CYS A 285 -28.19 1.24 -9.37
CA CYS A 285 -28.46 1.80 -8.05
C CYS A 285 -28.54 0.64 -7.03
N LEU A 286 -27.61 0.59 -6.07
CA LEU A 286 -27.91 -0.02 -4.78
C LEU A 286 -29.05 0.75 -4.08
N PRO A 287 -29.84 0.11 -3.20
CA PRO A 287 -31.00 0.73 -2.56
C PRO A 287 -30.64 2.02 -1.81
N PRO A 288 -31.63 2.90 -1.61
CA PRO A 288 -31.40 4.34 -1.50
C PRO A 288 -30.62 4.68 -0.23
N MET A 289 -29.49 5.36 -0.39
CA MET A 289 -29.39 6.74 0.09
C MET A 289 -28.54 7.56 -0.90
N LEU A 290 -29.25 8.32 -1.76
CA LEU A 290 -28.74 9.48 -2.51
C LEU A 290 -27.96 9.25 -3.82
N ALA A 291 -28.55 8.55 -4.82
CA ALA A 291 -28.10 8.66 -6.21
C ALA A 291 -28.98 9.66 -6.97
N GLN A 292 -28.42 10.80 -7.39
CA GLN A 292 -29.08 11.77 -8.27
C GLN A 292 -28.77 11.40 -9.73
N LYS A 293 -29.82 11.09 -10.49
CA LYS A 293 -29.79 10.63 -11.88
C LYS A 293 -29.30 11.76 -12.81
N ILE A 294 -28.14 11.58 -13.47
CA ILE A 294 -27.73 12.37 -14.64
C ILE A 294 -27.65 11.39 -15.83
N ALA A 295 -28.22 11.80 -16.96
CA ALA A 295 -28.49 10.94 -18.11
C ALA A 295 -27.21 10.32 -18.72
N ASN A 296 -27.29 9.00 -18.97
CA ASN A 296 -26.36 8.15 -19.76
C ASN A 296 -25.02 7.72 -19.14
N SER A 297 -24.83 7.84 -17.83
CA SER A 297 -23.84 7.02 -17.09
C SER A 297 -24.23 6.94 -15.63
N THR A 298 -24.17 5.75 -15.05
CA THR A 298 -24.61 5.50 -13.68
C THR A 298 -23.40 5.24 -12.81
N GLU A 299 -23.36 5.95 -11.69
CA GLU A 299 -22.21 5.99 -10.81
C GLU A 299 -22.44 5.02 -9.64
N LEU A 300 -21.55 4.05 -9.47
CA LEU A 300 -21.48 3.26 -8.23
C LEU A 300 -20.58 4.02 -7.26
N CYS A 301 -21.14 4.62 -6.21
CA CYS A 301 -20.34 5.19 -5.15
C CYS A 301 -20.35 4.27 -3.94
N LEU A 302 -19.17 3.77 -3.57
CA LEU A 302 -19.00 3.03 -2.32
C LEU A 302 -19.29 3.95 -1.13
N PRO A 303 -19.80 3.41 -0.01
CA PRO A 303 -19.85 4.16 1.24
C PRO A 303 -18.43 4.57 1.65
N PRO A 304 -18.27 5.61 2.49
CA PRO A 304 -16.97 5.95 3.05
C PRO A 304 -16.35 4.74 3.76
N MET A 305 -15.18 4.30 3.28
CA MET A 305 -14.49 3.10 3.74
C MET A 305 -12.98 3.36 3.79
N LEU A 306 -12.26 2.60 4.62
CA LEU A 306 -10.79 2.62 4.60
C LEU A 306 -10.29 2.01 3.28
N ALA A 307 -9.11 2.47 2.81
CA ALA A 307 -8.45 1.96 1.62
C ALA A 307 -8.35 0.42 1.65
N GLN A 308 -7.93 -0.16 2.77
CA GLN A 308 -7.88 -1.63 2.95
C GLN A 308 -9.20 -2.32 2.63
N LYS A 309 -10.32 -1.73 3.04
CA LYS A 309 -11.63 -2.33 2.83
C LYS A 309 -12.11 -2.16 1.39
N ILE A 310 -11.72 -1.08 0.72
CA ILE A 310 -11.94 -0.91 -0.73
C ILE A 310 -11.14 -1.97 -1.51
N ALA A 311 -9.89 -2.24 -1.11
CA ALA A 311 -9.06 -3.29 -1.71
C ALA A 311 -9.61 -4.71 -1.54
N TYR A 312 -10.53 -4.94 -0.58
CA TYR A 312 -11.25 -6.21 -0.44
C TYR A 312 -12.50 -6.30 -1.31
N VAL A 313 -13.01 -5.17 -1.79
CA VAL A 313 -14.22 -5.06 -2.62
C VAL A 313 -13.88 -5.05 -4.11
N LEU A 314 -12.77 -4.41 -4.47
CA LEU A 314 -12.30 -4.26 -5.84
C LEU A 314 -10.81 -4.64 -5.92
N SER A 315 -10.43 -5.24 -7.03
CA SER A 315 -9.06 -5.58 -7.36
C SER A 315 -8.72 -5.14 -8.78
N PRO A 316 -7.49 -4.72 -9.07
CA PRO A 316 -7.02 -4.62 -10.46
C PRO A 316 -7.19 -5.93 -11.22
N VAL A 317 -7.38 -5.82 -12.54
CA VAL A 317 -7.26 -6.97 -13.45
C VAL A 317 -5.84 -7.57 -13.37
N PRO A 318 -5.67 -8.90 -13.43
CA PRO A 318 -4.36 -9.54 -13.28
C PRO A 318 -3.27 -9.00 -14.23
N GLU A 319 -3.64 -8.56 -15.43
CA GLU A 319 -2.72 -8.04 -16.44
C GLU A 319 -2.12 -6.68 -16.08
N GLU A 320 -2.78 -5.93 -15.18
CA GLU A 320 -2.33 -4.61 -14.71
C GLU A 320 -1.70 -4.66 -13.32
N VAL A 321 -1.75 -5.81 -12.64
CA VAL A 321 -1.06 -6.02 -11.37
C VAL A 321 0.44 -6.07 -11.61
N ARG A 322 1.16 -5.23 -10.87
CA ARG A 322 2.62 -5.23 -10.82
C ARG A 322 3.05 -5.53 -9.40
N GLU A 323 3.94 -6.50 -9.27
CA GLU A 323 4.47 -6.89 -7.96
C GLU A 323 5.51 -5.87 -7.48
N ASN A 324 5.52 -5.63 -6.17
CA ASN A 324 6.59 -4.88 -5.52
C ASN A 324 7.89 -5.69 -5.58
N ASP A 325 9.01 -5.03 -5.90
CA ASP A 325 10.33 -5.66 -5.87
C ASP A 325 10.71 -6.03 -4.42
N PRO A 326 10.82 -7.33 -4.07
CA PRO A 326 11.07 -7.76 -2.69
C PRO A 326 12.42 -7.30 -2.14
N ASP A 327 13.40 -7.05 -3.01
CA ASP A 327 14.75 -6.61 -2.62
C ASP A 327 14.79 -5.13 -2.27
N VAL A 328 13.87 -4.33 -2.82
CA VAL A 328 13.86 -2.86 -2.69
C VAL A 328 12.71 -2.35 -1.81
N CYS A 329 11.54 -2.97 -1.88
CA CYS A 329 10.33 -2.60 -1.15
C CYS A 329 10.32 -3.21 0.26
N GLY A 330 9.18 -3.26 0.94
CA GLY A 330 9.00 -3.86 2.27
C GLY A 330 9.31 -2.92 3.44
N PHE A 331 9.52 -1.63 3.18
CA PHE A 331 9.74 -0.63 4.23
C PHE A 331 8.44 0.09 4.58
N TYR A 332 8.24 0.29 5.87
CA TYR A 332 7.10 0.96 6.49
C TYR A 332 7.59 2.16 7.28
N PHE A 333 6.73 3.15 7.44
CA PHE A 333 6.99 4.32 8.25
C PHE A 333 6.34 4.19 9.62
N TYR A 334 7.13 4.40 10.67
CA TYR A 334 6.71 4.27 12.06
C TYR A 334 6.87 5.62 12.77
N PRO A 335 5.80 6.44 12.84
CA PRO A 335 5.85 7.76 13.46
C PRO A 335 6.30 7.70 14.91
N TYR A 336 7.01 8.73 15.39
CA TYR A 336 7.45 8.79 16.78
C TYR A 336 6.27 8.78 17.76
N GLU A 337 5.12 9.33 17.36
CA GLU A 337 3.88 9.33 18.12
C GLU A 337 3.36 7.92 18.38
N VAL A 338 3.57 6.97 17.45
CA VAL A 338 3.20 5.56 17.67
C VAL A 338 4.10 4.95 18.75
N LEU A 339 5.42 5.23 18.73
CA LEU A 339 6.36 4.77 19.76
C LEU A 339 6.06 5.35 21.14
N GLN A 340 5.59 6.59 21.21
CA GLN A 340 5.29 7.23 22.50
C GLN A 340 4.01 6.68 23.14
N GLN A 341 3.13 6.09 22.33
CA GLN A 341 1.84 5.59 22.80
C GLN A 341 1.89 4.12 23.23
N TYR A 342 2.84 3.33 22.73
CA TYR A 342 2.87 1.86 22.81
C TYR A 342 4.26 1.29 23.04
#